data_AF-A0A2T2UC01-F1
#
_entry.id   AF-A0A2T2UC01-F1
#
_cell.length_a   1.000
_cell.length_b   1.000
_cell.length_c   1.000
_cell.angle_alpha   90.00
_cell.angle_beta   90.00
_cell.angle_gamma   90.00
#
_symmetry.space_group_name_H-M   'P 1'
#
loop_
_entity.id
_entity.type
_entity.pdbx_description
1 polymer ?
#
loop_
_entity_poly.entity_id
_entity_poly.type
_entity_poly.pdbx_seq_one_letter_code
_entity_poly.pdbx_strand_id
1 'polypeptide(L)'
;MELVVLPASREDLHEAMHHQVLVPEHDQEHDEPPISLILVDEAFGHDHRDVEQLTDLAGTGESLQTPVVASVDPAFFGMEAMSGLRKLPALRPHLQGDEYVEWEGLREDDASQFLALVLPPFLLRSSHAGGPAGQGLAMPNEEGLWGGGAIAVGVAAAQSFVDTGWPTHLSEYTVENLPVQSGSGGTSPLSVLLPGSMQSELARAGFTVLSGEANRDRLRVTRVPTVQEPGTYDDPDAAAEARAEASLPCRLFAARAAHQLLEIVVLEADARRGDLLPVLGVDVV
;
A
#
# COMPACT_ATOMS: atom_id res chain seq x y z
N MET A 1 13.04 13.30 3.70
CA MET A 1 12.42 12.04 3.25
C MET A 1 13.55 11.13 2.83
N GLU A 2 13.67 9.99 3.50
CA GLU A 2 14.66 8.96 3.20
C GLU A 2 13.92 7.72 2.68
N LEU A 3 14.55 6.99 1.76
CA LEU A 3 14.04 5.72 1.24
C LEU A 3 15.13 4.68 1.43
N VAL A 4 14.84 3.66 2.21
CA VAL A 4 15.71 2.51 2.44
C VAL A 4 15.15 1.31 1.69
N VAL A 5 16.01 0.58 0.98
CA VAL A 5 15.64 -0.63 0.25
C VAL A 5 16.27 -1.82 0.94
N LEU A 6 15.44 -2.74 1.41
CA LEU A 6 15.84 -3.94 2.11
C LEU A 6 15.58 -5.16 1.22
N PRO A 7 16.61 -5.91 0.80
CA PRO A 7 16.42 -7.07 -0.04
C PRO A 7 15.85 -8.24 0.78
N ALA A 8 14.77 -8.83 0.30
CA ALA A 8 14.16 -10.03 0.85
C ALA A 8 13.62 -10.90 -0.28
N SER A 9 13.71 -12.23 -0.13
CA SER A 9 12.96 -13.15 -0.98
C SER A 9 11.55 -13.32 -0.42
N ARG A 10 10.59 -13.74 -1.25
CA ARG A 10 9.23 -14.06 -0.78
C ARG A 10 9.18 -15.22 0.22
N GLU A 11 10.16 -16.12 0.19
CA GLU A 11 10.28 -17.22 1.16
C GLU A 11 10.77 -16.72 2.52
N ASP A 12 11.68 -15.76 2.51
CA ASP A 12 12.33 -15.23 3.71
C ASP A 12 11.69 -13.92 4.21
N LEU A 13 10.54 -13.51 3.66
CA LEU A 13 9.94 -12.21 3.93
C LEU A 13 9.67 -12.00 5.43
N HIS A 14 9.15 -13.01 6.11
CA HIS A 14 8.92 -12.97 7.57
C HIS A 14 10.22 -12.73 8.34
N GLU A 15 11.26 -13.52 8.06
CA GLU A 15 12.56 -13.41 8.71
C GLU A 15 13.23 -12.05 8.41
N ALA A 16 13.12 -11.58 7.17
CA ALA A 16 13.64 -10.29 6.74
C ALA A 16 12.91 -9.14 7.45
N MET A 17 11.59 -9.15 7.53
CA MET A 17 10.81 -8.15 8.26
C MET A 17 11.19 -8.15 9.74
N HIS A 18 11.33 -9.32 10.36
CA HIS A 18 11.72 -9.43 11.76
C HIS A 18 13.12 -8.87 12.02
N HIS A 19 14.13 -9.30 11.26
CA HIS A 19 15.53 -8.97 11.57
C HIS A 19 16.04 -7.67 10.94
N GLN A 20 15.49 -7.25 9.80
CA GLN A 20 15.93 -6.02 9.11
C GLN A 20 15.06 -4.81 9.44
N VAL A 21 13.84 -5.01 9.96
CA VAL A 21 12.90 -3.91 10.27
C VAL A 21 12.50 -3.92 11.74
N LEU A 22 11.84 -4.98 12.21
CA LEU A 22 11.24 -5.01 13.56
C LEU A 22 12.28 -4.87 14.67
N VAL A 23 13.31 -5.72 14.68
CA VAL A 23 14.35 -5.71 15.72
C VAL A 23 15.13 -4.40 15.72
N PRO A 24 15.68 -3.91 14.58
CA PRO A 24 16.38 -2.64 14.55
C PRO A 24 15.55 -1.45 15.05
N GLU A 25 14.28 -1.34 14.67
CA GLU A 25 13.43 -0.21 15.12
C GLU A 25 13.07 -0.28 16.61
N HIS A 26 13.03 -1.48 17.20
CA HIS A 26 12.83 -1.64 18.65
C HIS A 26 14.12 -1.41 19.46
N ASP A 27 15.27 -1.81 18.88
CA ASP A 27 16.59 -1.69 19.51
C ASP A 27 17.24 -0.32 19.26
N GLN A 28 16.72 0.46 18.30
CA GLN A 28 17.27 1.76 17.91
C GLN A 28 17.34 2.71 19.10
N GLU A 29 18.51 3.33 19.26
CA GLU A 29 18.64 4.57 20.01
C GLU A 29 17.87 5.65 19.23
N HIS A 30 17.04 6.45 19.91
CA HIS A 30 15.99 7.30 19.30
C HIS A 30 16.54 8.53 18.51
N ASP A 31 17.77 8.45 18.02
CA ASP A 31 18.44 9.48 17.22
C ASP A 31 18.08 9.36 15.72
N GLU A 32 17.62 8.19 15.26
CA GLU A 32 17.13 7.99 13.88
C GLU A 32 15.60 8.18 13.80
N PRO A 33 15.09 8.81 12.73
CA PRO A 33 13.64 9.00 12.58
C PRO A 33 12.96 7.66 12.31
N PRO A 34 11.82 7.35 12.97
CA PRO A 34 11.15 6.07 12.81
C PRO A 34 10.57 5.90 11.41
N ILE A 35 10.46 4.65 10.97
CA ILE A 35 9.88 4.32 9.67
C ILE A 35 8.42 4.77 9.64
N SER A 36 8.05 5.57 8.63
CA SER A 36 6.67 6.10 8.51
C SER A 36 5.73 5.24 7.67
N LEU A 37 6.27 4.42 6.76
CA LEU A 37 5.53 3.60 5.81
C LEU A 37 6.42 2.48 5.28
N ILE A 38 5.91 1.26 5.25
CA ILE A 38 6.59 0.09 4.69
C ILE A 38 5.90 -0.29 3.38
N LEU A 39 6.68 -0.46 2.30
CA LEU A 39 6.20 -0.91 1.01
C LEU A 39 6.76 -2.31 0.72
N VAL A 40 5.87 -3.26 0.47
CA VAL A 40 6.24 -4.63 0.09
C VAL A 40 6.03 -4.76 -1.42
N ASP A 41 7.12 -4.92 -2.17
CA ASP A 41 7.10 -5.11 -3.63
C ASP A 41 6.85 -6.57 -4.01
N GLU A 42 5.81 -7.16 -3.41
CA GLU A 42 5.31 -8.50 -3.73
C GLU A 42 3.78 -8.45 -3.88
N ALA A 43 3.26 -9.43 -4.62
CA ALA A 43 1.83 -9.59 -4.86
C ALA A 43 1.30 -10.84 -4.16
N PHE A 44 0.22 -10.67 -3.41
CA PHE A 44 -0.37 -11.70 -2.56
C PHE A 44 -1.71 -12.18 -3.10
N GLY A 45 -1.90 -13.50 -3.09
CA GLY A 45 -3.12 -14.22 -3.40
C GLY A 45 -3.98 -14.50 -2.16
N HIS A 46 -4.91 -15.44 -2.30
CA HIS A 46 -5.83 -15.86 -1.24
C HIS A 46 -5.46 -17.22 -0.62
N ASP A 47 -4.33 -17.81 -1.02
CA ASP A 47 -3.91 -19.09 -0.48
C ASP A 47 -3.40 -18.93 0.96
N HIS A 48 -3.36 -20.05 1.68
CA HIS A 48 -3.02 -20.07 3.10
C HIS A 48 -1.69 -19.37 3.41
N ARG A 49 -0.67 -19.64 2.59
CA ARG A 49 0.66 -19.06 2.74
C ARG A 49 0.63 -17.54 2.58
N ASP A 50 -0.08 -17.01 1.58
CA ASP A 50 -0.12 -15.57 1.37
C ASP A 50 -0.93 -14.87 2.47
N VAL A 51 -2.04 -15.45 2.92
CA VAL A 51 -2.82 -14.88 4.02
C VAL A 51 -2.04 -14.89 5.34
N GLU A 52 -1.28 -15.97 5.62
CA GLU A 52 -0.38 -16.03 6.76
C GLU A 52 0.70 -14.93 6.69
N GLN A 53 1.35 -14.76 5.55
CA GLN A 53 2.34 -13.69 5.36
C GLN A 53 1.73 -12.29 5.51
N LEU A 54 0.52 -12.06 4.98
CA LEU A 54 -0.21 -10.81 5.17
C LEU A 54 -0.55 -10.56 6.65
N THR A 55 -0.88 -11.62 7.39
CA THR A 55 -1.14 -11.54 8.84
C THR A 55 0.12 -11.13 9.60
N ASP A 56 1.27 -11.73 9.27
CA ASP A 56 2.56 -11.35 9.86
C ASP A 56 2.96 -9.91 9.56
N LEU A 57 2.72 -9.45 8.32
CA LEU A 57 2.96 -8.06 7.91
C LEU A 57 2.06 -7.10 8.69
N ALA A 58 0.79 -7.45 8.87
CA ALA A 58 -0.15 -6.68 9.67
C ALA A 58 0.31 -6.56 11.14
N GLY A 59 0.72 -7.69 11.76
CA GLY A 59 1.26 -7.70 13.12
C GLY A 59 2.57 -6.92 13.27
N THR A 60 3.46 -6.96 12.28
CA THR A 60 4.67 -6.13 12.25
C THR A 60 4.31 -4.65 12.20
N GLY A 61 3.35 -4.28 11.35
CA GLY A 61 2.86 -2.91 11.25
C GLY A 61 2.22 -2.41 12.54
N GLU A 62 1.44 -3.26 13.22
CA GLU A 62 0.88 -2.94 14.53
C GLU A 62 1.97 -2.72 15.58
N SER A 63 2.95 -3.61 15.68
CA SER A 63 4.03 -3.50 16.66
C SER A 63 4.84 -2.21 16.49
N LEU A 64 5.09 -1.81 15.24
CA LEU A 64 5.85 -0.61 14.89
C LEU A 64 4.98 0.66 14.83
N GLN A 65 3.66 0.52 15.00
CA GLN A 65 2.68 1.57 14.71
C GLN A 65 2.91 2.19 13.31
N THR A 66 3.22 1.36 12.33
CA THR A 66 3.66 1.77 10.99
C THR A 66 2.86 1.03 9.92
N PRO A 67 2.15 1.72 9.02
CA PRO A 67 1.39 1.05 7.98
C PRO A 67 2.27 0.30 6.98
N VAL A 68 1.78 -0.83 6.51
CA VAL A 68 2.37 -1.70 5.50
C VAL A 68 1.47 -1.74 4.27
N VAL A 69 2.05 -1.55 3.08
CA VAL A 69 1.31 -1.57 1.81
C VAL A 69 1.89 -2.63 0.90
N ALA A 70 1.03 -3.52 0.41
CA ALA A 70 1.38 -4.60 -0.50
C ALA A 70 0.46 -4.62 -1.73
N SER A 71 0.83 -5.40 -2.74
CA SER A 71 0.03 -5.55 -3.96
C SER A 71 -0.81 -6.83 -3.92
N VAL A 72 -1.91 -6.84 -4.68
CA VAL A 72 -2.76 -8.04 -4.83
C VAL A 72 -2.43 -8.76 -6.14
N ASP A 73 -2.27 -10.07 -6.07
CA ASP A 73 -2.10 -10.94 -7.23
C ASP A 73 -3.47 -11.27 -7.86
N PRO A 74 -3.60 -11.40 -9.19
CA PRO A 74 -4.85 -11.85 -9.82
C PRO A 74 -5.38 -13.17 -9.26
N ALA A 75 -4.49 -14.07 -8.83
CA ALA A 75 -4.82 -15.34 -8.20
C ALA A 75 -5.63 -15.14 -6.91
N PHE A 76 -5.55 -13.99 -6.24
CA PHE A 76 -6.41 -13.64 -5.12
C PHE A 76 -7.89 -13.84 -5.47
N PHE A 77 -8.31 -13.46 -6.67
CA PHE A 77 -9.70 -13.60 -7.13
C PHE A 77 -9.97 -14.91 -7.89
N GLY A 78 -9.02 -15.86 -7.87
CA GLY A 78 -9.09 -17.08 -8.67
C GLY A 78 -8.94 -16.83 -10.17
N MET A 79 -8.15 -15.81 -10.55
CA MET A 79 -8.01 -15.36 -11.94
C MET A 79 -6.55 -15.36 -12.39
N GLU A 80 -6.30 -15.60 -13.67
CA GLU A 80 -4.93 -15.48 -14.25
C GLU A 80 -4.54 -14.02 -14.53
N ALA A 81 -5.52 -13.12 -14.65
CA ALA A 81 -5.28 -11.71 -14.96
C ALA A 81 -6.35 -10.81 -14.35
N MET A 82 -5.96 -9.60 -13.91
CA MET A 82 -6.88 -8.61 -13.32
C MET A 82 -8.03 -8.20 -14.24
N SER A 83 -7.90 -8.40 -15.55
CA SER A 83 -9.00 -8.17 -16.50
C SER A 83 -10.24 -9.02 -16.24
N GLY A 84 -10.09 -10.17 -15.56
CA GLY A 84 -11.18 -11.05 -15.17
C GLY A 84 -12.18 -10.40 -14.21
N LEU A 85 -11.73 -9.44 -13.39
CA LEU A 85 -12.58 -8.71 -12.44
C LEU A 85 -13.77 -8.02 -13.13
N ARG A 86 -13.61 -7.56 -14.38
CA ARG A 86 -14.72 -6.95 -15.14
C ARG A 86 -15.89 -7.90 -15.40
N LYS A 87 -15.65 -9.21 -15.36
CA LYS A 87 -16.65 -10.25 -15.64
C LYS A 87 -17.29 -10.77 -14.35
N LEU A 88 -16.78 -10.37 -13.19
CA LEU A 88 -17.31 -10.83 -11.91
C LEU A 88 -18.70 -10.22 -11.69
N PRO A 89 -19.76 -11.02 -11.46
CA PRO A 89 -21.12 -10.50 -11.31
C PRO A 89 -21.29 -9.61 -10.07
N ALA A 90 -20.70 -10.02 -8.95
CA ALA A 90 -20.72 -9.30 -7.69
C ALA A 90 -19.50 -9.69 -6.85
N LEU A 91 -18.82 -8.73 -6.23
CA LEU A 91 -17.61 -8.99 -5.46
C LEU A 91 -17.91 -9.68 -4.13
N ARG A 92 -18.92 -9.19 -3.40
CA ARG A 92 -19.19 -9.66 -2.04
C ARG A 92 -19.52 -11.16 -1.97
N PRO A 93 -20.41 -11.73 -2.80
CA PRO A 93 -20.67 -13.18 -2.77
C PRO A 93 -19.46 -14.02 -3.18
N HIS A 94 -18.57 -13.46 -4.01
CA HIS A 94 -17.33 -14.14 -4.41
C HIS A 94 -16.38 -14.27 -3.23
N LEU A 95 -16.17 -13.20 -2.47
CA LEU A 95 -15.31 -13.20 -1.28
C LEU A 95 -15.91 -13.94 -0.06
N GLN A 96 -17.15 -14.41 -0.16
CA GLN A 96 -17.81 -15.24 0.87
C GLN A 96 -17.66 -16.74 0.60
N GLY A 97 -16.88 -17.13 -0.41
CA GLY A 97 -16.55 -18.53 -0.69
C GLY A 97 -15.71 -19.17 0.42
N ASP A 98 -15.70 -20.50 0.45
CA ASP A 98 -14.94 -21.28 1.44
C ASP A 98 -13.42 -21.01 1.33
N GLU A 99 -12.94 -20.64 0.14
CA GLU A 99 -11.55 -20.28 -0.11
C GLU A 99 -11.12 -18.95 0.52
N TYR A 100 -12.06 -18.13 1.03
CA TYR A 100 -11.78 -16.82 1.63
C TYR A 100 -11.99 -16.79 3.15
N VAL A 101 -12.16 -17.95 3.80
CA VAL A 101 -12.35 -18.02 5.26
C VAL A 101 -11.19 -17.38 6.02
N GLU A 102 -9.95 -17.64 5.59
CA GLU A 102 -8.76 -17.05 6.23
C GLU A 102 -8.64 -15.56 5.93
N TRP A 103 -9.05 -15.13 4.74
CA TRP A 103 -9.12 -13.71 4.38
C TRP A 103 -10.09 -12.94 5.27
N GLU A 104 -11.29 -13.46 5.52
CA GLU A 104 -12.23 -12.82 6.44
C GLU A 104 -11.68 -12.82 7.88
N GLY A 105 -11.00 -13.89 8.30
CA GLY A 105 -10.29 -13.92 9.58
C GLY A 105 -9.23 -12.81 9.71
N LEU A 106 -8.43 -12.58 8.66
CA LEU A 106 -7.48 -11.46 8.61
C LEU A 106 -8.19 -10.11 8.71
N ARG A 107 -9.34 -9.91 8.06
CA ARG A 107 -10.08 -8.64 8.10
C ARG A 107 -10.69 -8.35 9.47
N GLU A 108 -11.01 -9.39 10.24
CA GLU A 108 -11.51 -9.29 11.61
C GLU A 108 -10.39 -9.00 12.62
N ASP A 109 -9.13 -9.28 12.29
CA ASP A 109 -7.96 -9.00 13.13
C ASP A 109 -7.72 -7.49 13.25
N ASP A 110 -7.50 -7.00 14.47
CA ASP A 110 -7.18 -5.60 14.73
C ASP A 110 -5.89 -5.17 14.04
N ALA A 111 -4.88 -6.03 13.95
CA ALA A 111 -3.60 -5.71 13.32
C ALA A 111 -3.77 -5.37 11.81
N SER A 112 -4.81 -5.89 11.16
CA SER A 112 -5.12 -5.60 9.75
C SER A 112 -5.44 -4.14 9.45
N GLN A 113 -5.65 -3.32 10.50
CA GLN A 113 -5.74 -1.87 10.40
C GLN A 113 -4.42 -1.23 9.94
N PHE A 114 -3.28 -1.92 10.06
CA PHE A 114 -1.99 -1.44 9.57
C PHE A 114 -1.66 -1.94 8.17
N LEU A 115 -2.48 -2.81 7.57
CA LEU A 115 -2.24 -3.38 6.24
C LEU A 115 -3.15 -2.73 5.20
N ALA A 116 -2.59 -2.35 4.04
CA ALA A 116 -3.35 -1.94 2.87
C ALA A 116 -2.92 -2.72 1.63
N LEU A 117 -3.90 -3.20 0.86
CA LEU A 117 -3.67 -3.98 -0.34
C LEU A 117 -4.07 -3.20 -1.59
N VAL A 118 -3.21 -3.21 -2.62
CA VAL A 118 -3.36 -2.36 -3.80
C VAL A 118 -3.48 -3.17 -5.09
N LEU A 119 -4.43 -2.80 -5.93
CA LEU A 119 -4.61 -3.32 -7.29
C LEU A 119 -5.10 -2.22 -8.24
N PRO A 120 -5.07 -2.43 -9.56
CA PRO A 120 -4.29 -3.44 -10.27
C PRO A 120 -2.81 -3.02 -10.43
N PRO A 121 -1.92 -3.93 -10.91
CA PRO A 121 -0.57 -3.54 -11.30
C PRO A 121 -0.58 -2.56 -12.48
N PHE A 122 0.48 -1.77 -12.57
CA PHE A 122 0.66 -0.72 -13.58
C PHE A 122 1.98 -0.88 -14.35
N LEU A 123 2.06 -0.29 -15.53
CA LEU A 123 3.16 -0.50 -16.46
C LEU A 123 4.37 0.37 -16.09
N LEU A 124 5.49 -0.27 -15.77
CA LEU A 124 6.77 0.40 -15.50
C LEU A 124 7.59 0.62 -16.78
N ARG A 125 7.42 -0.27 -17.76
CA ARG A 125 8.12 -0.22 -19.04
C ARG A 125 7.28 -0.85 -20.12
N SER A 126 7.15 -0.17 -21.27
CA SER A 126 6.56 -0.76 -22.47
C SER A 126 7.34 -1.99 -22.93
N SER A 127 6.66 -2.84 -23.71
CA SER A 127 7.30 -3.94 -24.41
C SER A 127 8.42 -3.43 -25.33
N HIS A 128 9.45 -4.25 -25.50
CA HIS A 128 10.52 -3.99 -26.46
C HIS A 128 10.13 -4.36 -27.90
N ALA A 129 8.98 -5.00 -28.09
CA ALA A 129 8.46 -5.34 -29.41
C ALA A 129 8.21 -4.06 -30.22
N GLY A 130 8.90 -3.91 -31.35
CA GLY A 130 8.77 -2.75 -32.23
C GLY A 130 9.59 -1.52 -31.83
N GLY A 131 10.68 -1.67 -31.05
CA GLY A 131 11.68 -0.61 -30.83
C GLY A 131 12.16 0.04 -32.15
N PRO A 132 12.77 1.24 -32.10
CA PRO A 132 13.09 2.01 -33.30
C PRO A 132 13.85 1.12 -34.29
N ALA A 133 13.27 0.93 -35.48
CA ALA A 133 13.82 0.13 -36.55
C ALA A 133 15.25 0.62 -36.85
N GLY A 134 16.26 -0.03 -36.26
CA GLY A 134 17.63 0.48 -36.33
C GLY A 134 18.69 -0.29 -35.55
N GLN A 135 18.33 -1.03 -34.50
CA GLN A 135 19.28 -1.91 -33.81
C GLN A 135 18.75 -3.34 -33.82
N GLY A 136 19.29 -4.13 -34.75
CA GLY A 136 18.84 -5.45 -35.20
C GLY A 136 18.90 -6.60 -34.18
N LEU A 137 18.28 -6.44 -33.00
CA LEU A 137 18.00 -7.55 -32.10
C LEU A 137 16.48 -7.65 -31.94
N ALA A 138 15.89 -8.65 -32.60
CA ALA A 138 14.52 -9.05 -32.33
C ALA A 138 14.47 -9.54 -30.87
N MET A 139 13.89 -8.72 -30.00
CA MET A 139 13.67 -9.12 -28.60
C MET A 139 12.40 -9.96 -28.54
N PRO A 140 12.45 -11.17 -27.98
CA PRO A 140 11.31 -12.10 -27.96
C PRO A 140 10.20 -11.67 -26.98
N ASN A 141 10.44 -10.67 -26.14
CA ASN A 141 9.49 -10.26 -25.11
C ASN A 141 8.46 -9.25 -25.66
N GLU A 142 7.29 -9.76 -26.01
CA GLU A 142 6.13 -8.99 -26.45
C GLU A 142 5.36 -8.35 -25.28
N GLU A 143 5.73 -8.66 -24.03
CA GLU A 143 5.08 -8.16 -22.84
C GLU A 143 5.84 -6.99 -22.21
N GLY A 144 5.07 -6.05 -21.65
CA GLY A 144 5.61 -4.96 -20.84
C GLY A 144 6.02 -5.41 -19.44
N LEU A 145 6.80 -4.59 -18.75
CA LEU A 145 7.14 -4.82 -17.35
C LEU A 145 6.08 -4.19 -16.45
N TRP A 146 5.37 -5.02 -15.69
CA TRP A 146 4.36 -4.60 -14.73
C TRP A 146 4.98 -4.44 -13.34
N GLY A 147 4.59 -3.38 -12.63
CA GLY A 147 4.96 -3.11 -11.24
C GLY A 147 3.76 -3.21 -10.31
N GLY A 148 4.04 -3.53 -9.04
CA GLY A 148 3.04 -3.61 -7.99
C GLY A 148 2.40 -2.25 -7.67
N GLY A 149 1.10 -2.26 -7.33
CA GLY A 149 0.36 -1.05 -7.00
C GLY A 149 0.84 -0.36 -5.72
N ALA A 150 1.49 -1.10 -4.81
CA ALA A 150 2.07 -0.56 -3.57
C ALA A 150 3.04 0.62 -3.85
N ILE A 151 3.85 0.52 -4.91
CA ILE A 151 4.77 1.58 -5.32
C ILE A 151 4.02 2.87 -5.67
N ALA A 152 2.88 2.78 -6.34
CA ALA A 152 2.09 3.97 -6.70
C ALA A 152 1.54 4.69 -5.46
N VAL A 153 1.14 3.94 -4.43
CA VAL A 153 0.73 4.50 -3.13
C VAL A 153 1.93 5.16 -2.43
N GLY A 154 3.10 4.53 -2.46
CA GLY A 154 4.34 5.11 -1.94
C GLY A 154 4.71 6.43 -2.60
N VAL A 155 4.60 6.53 -3.93
CA VAL A 155 4.82 7.78 -4.68
C VAL A 155 3.83 8.86 -4.26
N ALA A 156 2.55 8.52 -4.11
CA ALA A 156 1.53 9.47 -3.66
C ALA A 156 1.78 9.94 -2.22
N ALA A 157 2.20 9.04 -1.32
CA ALA A 157 2.56 9.37 0.05
C ALA A 157 3.77 10.31 0.12
N ALA A 158 4.80 10.02 -0.68
CA ALA A 158 5.99 10.85 -0.80
C ALA A 158 5.66 12.27 -1.32
N GLN A 159 4.84 12.37 -2.36
CA GLN A 159 4.38 13.67 -2.90
C GLN A 159 3.56 14.44 -1.86
N SER A 160 2.62 13.76 -1.20
CA SER A 160 1.85 14.34 -0.08
C SER A 160 2.74 14.91 1.00
N PHE A 161 3.76 14.16 1.39
CA PHE A 161 4.71 14.60 2.41
C PHE A 161 5.55 15.80 1.96
N VAL A 162 6.02 15.82 0.72
CA VAL A 162 6.79 16.95 0.18
C VAL A 162 5.96 18.24 0.15
N ASP A 163 4.69 18.15 -0.23
CA ASP A 163 3.85 19.32 -0.43
C ASP A 163 3.21 19.83 0.87
N THR A 164 2.87 18.93 1.80
CA THR A 164 2.07 19.28 3.00
C THR A 164 2.78 19.00 4.33
N GLY A 165 3.89 18.26 4.31
CA GLY A 165 4.53 17.72 5.52
C GLY A 165 3.82 16.49 6.12
N TRP A 166 2.71 16.05 5.52
CA TRP A 166 1.92 14.90 5.96
C TRP A 166 1.70 13.90 4.82
N PRO A 167 1.92 12.59 5.01
CA PRO A 167 1.72 11.60 3.96
C PRO A 167 0.24 11.15 3.81
N THR A 168 -0.72 12.04 4.06
CA THR A 168 -2.14 11.69 4.22
C THR A 168 -3.02 12.01 3.00
N HIS A 169 -2.62 12.95 2.14
CA HIS A 169 -3.42 13.43 1.00
C HIS A 169 -3.27 12.53 -0.25
N LEU A 170 -3.24 11.21 -0.07
CA LEU A 170 -2.90 10.24 -1.12
C LEU A 170 -3.77 10.35 -2.38
N SER A 171 -5.04 10.71 -2.21
CA SER A 171 -6.03 10.75 -3.29
C SER A 171 -5.96 12.00 -4.17
N GLU A 172 -5.20 13.01 -3.75
CA GLU A 172 -5.04 14.27 -4.48
C GLU A 172 -3.97 14.16 -5.57
N TYR A 173 -3.10 13.16 -5.48
CA TYR A 173 -1.94 13.00 -6.35
C TYR A 173 -2.21 12.12 -7.56
N THR A 174 -1.56 12.49 -8.66
CA THR A 174 -1.63 11.81 -9.95
C THR A 174 -0.22 11.46 -10.40
N VAL A 175 0.00 10.19 -10.72
CA VAL A 175 1.25 9.75 -11.33
C VAL A 175 1.10 9.88 -12.84
N GLU A 176 1.89 10.78 -13.44
CA GLU A 176 1.83 11.14 -14.87
C GLU A 176 3.04 10.61 -15.64
N ASN A 177 2.99 10.71 -16.98
CA ASN A 177 4.05 10.28 -17.91
C ASN A 177 4.41 8.79 -17.80
N LEU A 178 3.39 7.95 -17.53
CA LEU A 178 3.57 6.51 -17.43
C LEU A 178 3.58 5.85 -18.81
N PRO A 179 4.38 4.79 -19.02
CA PRO A 179 4.25 3.92 -20.17
C PRO A 179 2.82 3.39 -20.29
N VAL A 180 2.33 3.28 -21.53
CA VAL A 180 0.98 2.78 -21.79
C VAL A 180 0.99 1.54 -22.68
N GLN A 181 0.00 0.67 -22.48
CA GLN A 181 -0.25 -0.48 -23.33
C GLN A 181 -1.72 -0.46 -23.79
N SER A 182 -1.95 -0.82 -25.05
CA SER A 182 -3.31 -0.96 -25.59
C SER A 182 -3.93 -2.26 -25.12
N GLY A 183 -5.15 -2.18 -24.59
CA GLY A 183 -5.94 -3.34 -24.18
C GLY A 183 -7.41 -3.21 -24.58
N SER A 184 -8.22 -4.19 -24.17
CA SER A 184 -9.65 -4.26 -24.50
C SER A 184 -10.48 -3.05 -24.01
N GLY A 185 -9.96 -2.29 -23.03
CA GLY A 185 -10.59 -1.09 -22.48
C GLY A 185 -10.00 0.24 -22.96
N GLY A 186 -9.13 0.23 -23.97
CA GLY A 186 -8.36 1.39 -24.41
C GLY A 186 -6.88 1.33 -24.00
N THR A 187 -6.13 2.36 -24.37
CA THR A 187 -4.71 2.48 -24.01
C THR A 187 -4.57 3.09 -22.61
N SER A 188 -3.87 2.41 -21.70
CA SER A 188 -3.74 2.82 -20.29
C SER A 188 -2.42 2.30 -19.70
N PRO A 189 -1.89 2.93 -18.64
CA PRO A 189 -0.80 2.36 -17.85
C PRO A 189 -1.27 1.24 -16.91
N LEU A 190 -2.57 1.12 -16.61
CA LEU A 190 -3.10 0.07 -15.72
C LEU A 190 -3.37 -1.22 -16.50
N SER A 191 -3.14 -2.38 -15.87
CA SER A 191 -3.43 -3.68 -16.50
C SER A 191 -4.94 -3.89 -16.76
N VAL A 192 -5.79 -3.19 -16.01
CA VAL A 192 -7.24 -3.13 -16.23
C VAL A 192 -7.80 -1.78 -15.78
N LEU A 193 -8.71 -1.22 -16.58
CA LEU A 193 -9.58 -0.11 -16.12
C LEU A 193 -10.86 -0.69 -15.51
N LEU A 194 -11.10 -0.46 -14.22
CA LEU A 194 -12.30 -0.95 -13.53
C LEU A 194 -13.38 0.14 -13.49
N PRO A 195 -14.68 -0.19 -13.66
CA PRO A 195 -15.76 0.80 -13.52
C PRO A 195 -15.88 1.28 -12.06
N GLY A 196 -16.36 2.51 -11.86
CA GLY A 196 -16.43 3.13 -10.53
C GLY A 196 -17.30 2.36 -9.50
N SER A 197 -18.31 1.62 -9.96
CA SER A 197 -19.09 0.72 -9.10
C SER A 197 -18.23 -0.40 -8.53
N MET A 198 -17.46 -1.08 -9.39
CA MET A 198 -16.52 -2.14 -9.00
C MET A 198 -15.40 -1.61 -8.11
N GLN A 199 -14.85 -0.43 -8.42
CA GLN A 199 -13.88 0.23 -7.54
C GLN A 199 -14.47 0.50 -6.14
N SER A 200 -15.75 0.85 -6.06
CA SER A 200 -16.43 1.08 -4.78
C SER A 200 -16.71 -0.21 -4.01
N GLU A 201 -16.99 -1.31 -4.70
CA GLU A 201 -17.14 -2.63 -4.07
C GLU A 201 -15.80 -3.13 -3.54
N LEU A 202 -14.74 -3.05 -4.33
CA LEU A 202 -13.37 -3.41 -3.91
C LEU A 202 -12.91 -2.58 -2.72
N ALA A 203 -13.16 -1.26 -2.73
CA ALA A 203 -12.81 -0.40 -1.61
C ALA A 203 -13.57 -0.76 -0.32
N ARG A 204 -14.81 -1.25 -0.42
CA ARG A 204 -15.55 -1.74 0.76
C ARG A 204 -15.04 -3.07 1.28
N ALA A 205 -14.41 -3.86 0.40
CA ALA A 205 -13.76 -5.12 0.75
C ALA A 205 -12.30 -4.94 1.21
N GLY A 206 -11.85 -3.72 1.51
CA GLY A 206 -10.50 -3.47 2.04
C GLY A 206 -9.40 -3.30 0.98
N PHE A 207 -9.77 -3.15 -0.30
CA PHE A 207 -8.78 -3.00 -1.37
C PHE A 207 -8.65 -1.55 -1.88
N THR A 208 -7.42 -1.08 -1.98
CA THR A 208 -7.06 0.16 -2.66
C THR A 208 -7.05 -0.05 -4.18
N VAL A 209 -7.87 0.69 -4.90
CA VAL A 209 -7.96 0.57 -6.36
C VAL A 209 -7.31 1.76 -7.06
N LEU A 210 -6.24 1.50 -7.81
CA LEU A 210 -5.65 2.45 -8.74
C LEU A 210 -6.64 2.70 -9.88
N SER A 211 -6.87 3.98 -10.15
CA SER A 211 -7.79 4.43 -11.18
C SER A 211 -7.02 5.11 -12.32
N GLY A 212 -7.56 4.99 -13.51
CA GLY A 212 -7.00 5.61 -14.71
C GLY A 212 -8.10 5.91 -15.70
N GLU A 213 -7.77 6.68 -16.72
CA GLU A 213 -8.66 7.01 -17.81
C GLU A 213 -8.21 6.29 -19.09
N ALA A 214 -9.15 5.93 -19.95
CA ALA A 214 -8.82 5.40 -21.27
C ALA A 214 -8.12 6.48 -22.11
N ASN A 215 -7.06 6.08 -22.81
CA ASN A 215 -6.23 6.94 -23.66
C ASN A 215 -5.51 8.06 -22.90
N ARG A 216 -5.14 7.78 -21.64
CA ARG A 216 -4.30 8.66 -20.81
C ARG A 216 -3.13 7.85 -20.24
N ASP A 217 -2.03 8.54 -20.01
CA ASP A 217 -0.74 8.06 -19.52
C ASP A 217 -0.54 8.38 -18.03
N ARG A 218 -1.64 8.36 -17.27
CA ARG A 218 -1.64 8.70 -15.85
C ARG A 218 -2.56 7.79 -15.05
N LEU A 219 -2.23 7.62 -13.77
CA LEU A 219 -3.05 6.94 -12.78
C LEU A 219 -3.23 7.80 -11.54
N ARG A 220 -4.26 7.48 -10.76
CA ARG A 220 -4.58 8.13 -9.49
C ARG A 220 -4.93 7.07 -8.46
N VAL A 221 -4.42 7.27 -7.25
CA VAL A 221 -4.92 6.59 -6.06
C VAL A 221 -6.24 7.31 -5.67
N THR A 222 -7.32 6.59 -5.39
CA THR A 222 -8.63 7.23 -5.13
C THR A 222 -9.08 7.07 -3.69
N ARG A 223 -9.35 5.84 -3.28
CA ARG A 223 -9.61 5.45 -1.89
C ARG A 223 -8.56 4.45 -1.47
N VAL A 224 -8.10 4.60 -0.24
CA VAL A 224 -7.02 3.79 0.34
C VAL A 224 -7.50 3.19 1.66
N PRO A 225 -8.46 2.25 1.62
CA PRO A 225 -8.88 1.54 2.82
C PRO A 225 -7.74 0.66 3.34
N THR A 226 -7.80 0.34 4.62
CA THR A 226 -7.03 -0.76 5.20
C THR A 226 -7.77 -2.08 4.98
N VAL A 227 -7.11 -3.20 5.25
CA VAL A 227 -7.73 -4.54 5.15
C VAL A 227 -8.86 -4.72 6.18
N GLN A 228 -8.69 -4.14 7.36
CA GLN A 228 -9.65 -4.20 8.46
C GLN A 228 -11.10 -3.98 8.01
N GLU A 229 -11.99 -4.85 8.46
CA GLU A 229 -13.42 -4.66 8.34
C GLU A 229 -13.90 -3.52 9.26
N PRO A 230 -14.44 -2.42 8.70
CA PRO A 230 -14.95 -1.32 9.51
C PRO A 230 -16.16 -1.77 10.33
N GLY A 231 -16.30 -1.26 11.55
CA GLY A 231 -17.46 -1.52 12.39
C GLY A 231 -18.79 -1.19 11.70
N THR A 232 -19.82 -2.00 11.95
CA THR A 232 -21.17 -1.79 11.42
C THR A 232 -22.00 -0.98 12.41
N TYR A 233 -22.58 0.13 11.93
CA TYR A 233 -23.42 1.03 12.71
C TYR A 233 -24.73 1.30 11.97
N ASP A 234 -25.83 1.44 12.72
CA ASP A 234 -27.14 1.81 12.17
C ASP A 234 -27.16 3.29 11.72
N ASP A 235 -26.42 4.13 12.42
CA ASP A 235 -26.28 5.55 12.09
C ASP A 235 -25.34 5.71 10.87
N PRO A 236 -25.80 6.32 9.76
CA PRO A 236 -24.98 6.52 8.57
C PRO A 236 -23.72 7.36 8.84
N ASP A 237 -23.77 8.31 9.78
CA ASP A 237 -22.63 9.18 10.09
C ASP A 237 -21.55 8.39 10.85
N ALA A 238 -21.95 7.62 11.86
CA ALA A 238 -21.03 6.71 12.57
C ALA A 238 -20.43 5.64 11.64
N ALA A 239 -21.23 5.10 10.69
CA ALA A 239 -20.72 4.16 9.70
C ALA A 239 -19.76 4.82 8.70
N ALA A 240 -19.89 6.11 8.42
CA ALA A 240 -18.94 6.84 7.58
C ALA A 240 -17.63 7.11 8.33
N GLU A 241 -17.70 7.45 9.62
CA GLU A 241 -16.54 7.66 10.49
C GLU A 241 -15.72 6.38 10.66
N ALA A 242 -16.35 5.25 10.96
CA ALA A 242 -15.67 3.95 11.06
C ALA A 242 -14.93 3.57 9.76
N ARG A 243 -15.47 3.92 8.59
CA ARG A 243 -14.79 3.71 7.30
C ARG A 243 -13.63 4.68 7.08
N ALA A 244 -13.71 5.89 7.62
CA ALA A 244 -12.63 6.85 7.56
C ALA A 244 -11.48 6.43 8.50
N GLU A 245 -11.79 5.85 9.66
CA GLU A 245 -10.81 5.27 10.59
C GLU A 245 -10.10 4.05 9.98
N ALA A 246 -10.84 3.18 9.30
CA ALA A 246 -10.31 2.05 8.53
C ALA A 246 -9.70 2.48 7.18
N SER A 247 -8.84 3.50 7.21
CA SER A 247 -8.16 4.01 6.02
C SER A 247 -6.68 4.29 6.26
N LEU A 248 -5.87 4.06 5.23
CA LEU A 248 -4.42 4.27 5.29
C LEU A 248 -4.06 5.72 5.66
N PRO A 249 -4.73 6.78 5.15
CA PRO A 249 -4.47 8.15 5.60
C PRO A 249 -4.65 8.36 7.10
N CYS A 250 -5.69 7.76 7.71
CA CYS A 250 -5.91 7.84 9.15
C CYS A 250 -4.77 7.17 9.91
N ARG A 251 -4.34 5.99 9.45
CA ARG A 251 -3.26 5.22 10.07
C ARG A 251 -1.90 5.89 9.92
N LEU A 252 -1.62 6.49 8.76
CA LEU A 252 -0.41 7.28 8.54
C LEU A 252 -0.35 8.51 9.45
N PHE A 253 -1.49 9.17 9.68
CA PHE A 253 -1.58 10.28 10.63
C PHE A 253 -1.33 9.80 12.06
N ALA A 254 -2.03 8.75 12.49
CA ALA A 254 -1.92 8.20 13.84
C ALA A 254 -0.51 7.69 14.14
N ALA A 255 0.10 6.94 13.22
CA ALA A 255 1.48 6.47 13.27
C ALA A 255 2.46 7.61 13.53
N ARG A 256 2.42 8.64 12.67
CA ARG A 256 3.30 9.80 12.77
C ARG A 256 3.10 10.58 14.08
N ALA A 257 1.85 10.71 14.54
CA ALA A 257 1.57 11.35 15.82
C ALA A 257 2.11 10.52 17.01
N ALA A 258 1.98 9.19 16.97
CA ALA A 258 2.51 8.30 17.98
C ALA A 258 4.05 8.36 18.03
N HIS A 259 4.71 8.32 16.88
CA HIS A 259 6.16 8.49 16.75
C HIS A 259 6.66 9.82 17.33
N GLN A 260 5.98 10.92 17.02
CA GLN A 260 6.34 12.24 17.55
C GLN A 260 6.14 12.34 19.07
N LEU A 261 5.08 11.70 19.60
CA LEU A 261 4.86 11.64 21.05
C LEU A 261 5.94 10.81 21.76
N LEU A 262 6.36 9.69 21.16
CA LEU A 262 7.43 8.86 21.69
C LEU A 262 8.75 9.64 21.78
N GLU A 263 9.11 10.35 20.71
CA GLU A 263 10.30 11.22 20.66
C GLU A 263 10.28 12.26 21.81
N ILE A 264 9.16 12.96 22.00
CA ILE A 264 9.00 13.95 23.09
C ILE A 264 9.16 13.30 24.47
N VAL A 265 8.54 12.14 24.69
CA VAL A 265 8.61 11.43 25.98
C VAL A 265 10.03 10.98 26.30
N VAL A 266 10.78 10.53 25.31
CA VAL A 266 12.18 10.10 25.47
C VAL A 266 13.07 11.30 25.77
N LEU A 267 12.94 12.39 25.01
CA LEU A 267 13.67 13.64 25.29
C LEU A 267 13.40 14.17 26.71
N GLU A 268 12.15 14.10 27.19
CA GLU A 268 11.82 14.46 28.57
C GLU A 268 12.47 13.51 29.59
N ALA A 269 12.51 12.20 29.31
CA ALA A 269 13.12 11.22 30.20
C ALA A 269 14.64 11.43 30.33
N ASP A 270 15.32 11.74 29.22
CA ASP A 270 16.75 12.02 29.19
C ASP A 270 17.08 13.36 29.85
N ALA A 271 16.26 14.39 29.61
CA ALA A 271 16.37 15.67 30.30
C ALA A 271 16.23 15.52 31.83
N ARG A 272 15.37 14.60 32.31
CA ARG A 272 15.22 14.29 33.75
C ARG A 272 16.39 13.47 34.31
N ARG A 273 17.10 12.68 33.49
CA ARG A 273 18.30 11.93 33.89
C ARG A 273 19.56 12.80 34.00
N GLY A 274 19.53 14.03 33.47
CA GLY A 274 20.62 15.00 33.58
C GLY A 274 21.63 14.94 32.45
N ASP A 275 21.37 14.16 31.40
CA ASP A 275 22.19 14.06 30.20
C ASP A 275 21.72 15.08 29.16
N LEU A 276 22.10 16.34 29.34
CA LEU A 276 21.93 17.37 28.30
C LEU A 276 23.26 17.57 27.56
N LEU A 277 23.31 17.20 26.28
CA LEU A 277 24.07 17.98 25.30
C LEU A 277 23.13 18.97 24.59
N PRO A 278 23.59 20.19 24.27
CA PRO A 278 22.70 21.29 23.90
C PRO A 278 22.57 21.37 22.38
N VAL A 279 21.53 20.81 21.77
CA VAL A 279 21.18 21.21 20.38
C VAL A 279 19.69 21.10 20.12
N LEU A 280 18.94 22.17 20.39
CA LEU A 280 17.86 22.58 19.49
C LEU A 280 17.80 24.12 19.49
N GLY A 281 18.52 24.71 18.54
CA GLY A 281 18.30 26.07 18.09
C GLY A 281 16.98 26.12 17.32
N VAL A 282 15.89 26.38 18.03
CA VAL A 282 14.63 26.80 17.43
C VAL A 282 14.72 28.32 17.24
N ASP A 283 15.15 28.75 16.05
CA ASP A 283 14.91 30.12 15.61
C ASP A 283 13.43 30.25 15.23
N VAL A 284 12.68 30.93 16.10
CA VAL A 284 11.37 31.48 15.78
C VAL A 284 11.60 32.76 14.98
N VAL A 285 11.21 32.74 13.69
CA VAL A 285 10.85 33.93 12.92
C VAL A 285 9.57 33.65 12.15
#